data_AF-A0A850T783-F1
#
_entry.id   AF-A0A850T783-F1
#
_cell.length_a   1.000
_cell.length_b   1.000
_cell.length_c   1.000
_cell.angle_alpha   90.00
_cell.angle_beta   90.00
_cell.angle_gamma   90.00
#
_symmetry.space_group_name_H-M   'P 1'
#
loop_
_entity.id
_entity.type
_entity.pdbx_description
1 polymer ?
#
loop_
_entity_poly.entity_id
_entity_poly.type
_entity_poly.pdbx_seq_one_letter_code
_entity_poly.pdbx_strand_id
1 'polypeptide(L)' 'MIKGKKIWVFGERDDITATAVSTCLKAAGAKVVYENTACFV' A
#
# COMPACT_ATOMS: atom_id res chain seq x y z
N MET A 1 13.64 2.03 -7.70
CA MET A 1 12.80 3.01 -8.43
C MET A 1 11.72 3.69 -7.58
N ILE A 2 11.23 3.12 -6.47
CA ILE A 2 10.11 3.67 -5.66
C ILE A 2 10.50 4.60 -4.49
N LYS A 3 11.79 4.64 -4.11
CA LYS A 3 12.30 5.46 -3.02
C LYS A 3 11.95 6.95 -3.23
N GLY A 4 11.38 7.59 -2.20
CA GLY A 4 10.98 8.99 -2.18
C GLY A 4 9.67 9.32 -2.92
N LYS A 5 9.10 8.39 -3.68
CA LYS A 5 7.84 8.63 -4.42
C LYS A 5 6.64 8.57 -3.48
N LYS A 6 5.64 9.40 -3.75
CA LYS A 6 4.32 9.33 -3.09
C LYS A 6 3.50 8.22 -3.74
N ILE A 7 2.90 7.36 -2.94
CA ILE A 7 2.12 6.21 -3.43
C ILE A 7 0.78 6.14 -2.69
N TRP A 8 -0.27 5.78 -3.43
CA TRP A 8 -1.54 5.33 -2.90
C TRP A 8 -1.61 3.82 -2.97
N VAL A 9 -2.14 3.21 -1.91
CA VAL A 9 -2.22 1.76 -1.79
C VAL A 9 -3.67 1.36 -1.64
N PHE A 10 -4.13 0.51 -2.55
CA PHE A 10 -5.38 -0.22 -2.41
C PHE A 10 -5.06 -1.69 -2.21
N GLY A 11 -5.67 -2.26 -1.19
CA GLY A 11 -5.64 -3.70 -0.93
C GLY A 11 -7.00 -4.34 -1.09
N GLU A 12 -6.99 -5.65 -1.12
CA GLU A 12 -8.16 -6.52 -1.12
C GLU A 12 -8.38 -7.07 0.30
N ARG A 13 -9.64 -7.27 0.71
CA ARG A 13 -10.01 -7.66 2.07
C ARG A 13 -9.64 -9.10 2.40
N ASP A 14 -9.86 -10.02 1.46
CA ASP A 14 -9.74 -11.46 1.67
C ASP A 14 -8.36 -12.01 1.25
N ASP A 15 -7.57 -11.24 0.50
CA ASP A 15 -6.23 -11.58 0.04
C ASP A 15 -5.18 -10.58 0.61
N ILE A 16 -4.59 -9.72 -0.23
CA ILE A 16 -3.52 -8.81 0.18
C ILE A 16 -4.11 -7.47 0.64
N THR A 17 -4.07 -7.26 1.96
CA THR A 17 -4.47 -5.98 2.57
C THR A 17 -3.55 -4.83 2.20
N ALA A 18 -4.09 -3.60 2.20
CA ALA A 18 -3.33 -2.39 1.90
C ALA A 18 -2.18 -2.20 2.90
N THR A 19 -2.43 -2.54 4.17
CA THR A 19 -1.44 -2.45 5.26
C THR A 19 -0.21 -3.31 4.98
N ALA A 20 -0.38 -4.51 4.44
CA ALA A 20 0.73 -5.40 4.11
C ALA A 20 1.62 -4.77 3.01
N VAL A 21 1.00 -4.27 1.94
CA VAL A 21 1.71 -3.61 0.83
C VAL A 21 2.39 -2.32 1.30
N SER A 22 1.69 -1.50 2.08
CA SER A 22 2.22 -0.25 2.63
C SER A 22 3.46 -0.45 3.48
N THR A 23 3.50 -1.53 4.27
CA THR A 23 4.66 -1.85 5.12
C THR A 23 5.90 -2.12 4.26
N CYS A 24 5.76 -2.94 3.23
CA CYS A 24 6.85 -3.24 2.28
C CYS A 24 7.29 -1.98 1.51
N LEU A 25 6.35 -1.15 1.07
CA LEU A 25 6.63 0.09 0.34
C LEU A 25 7.38 1.12 1.21
N LYS A 26 6.99 1.27 2.48
CA LYS A 26 7.68 2.13 3.45
C LYS A 26 9.11 1.64 3.70
N ALA A 27 9.31 0.33 3.88
CA ALA A 27 10.63 -0.28 4.01
C ALA A 27 11.51 -0.08 2.76
N ALA A 28 10.92 -0.09 1.57
CA ALA A 28 11.59 0.25 0.31
C ALA A 28 11.81 1.77 0.10
N GLY A 29 11.43 2.60 1.09
CA GLY A 29 11.64 4.05 1.10
C GLY A 29 10.59 4.86 0.36
N ALA A 30 9.42 4.29 0.04
CA ALA A 30 8.30 5.04 -0.52
C ALA A 30 7.57 5.85 0.56
N LYS A 31 6.87 6.90 0.13
CA LYS A 31 5.99 7.72 0.98
C LYS A 31 4.54 7.33 0.71
N VAL A 32 4.00 6.40 1.49
CA VAL A 32 2.56 6.08 1.41
C VAL A 32 1.78 7.28 1.95
N VAL A 33 0.93 7.88 1.11
CA VAL A 33 0.14 9.07 1.49
C VAL A 33 -1.35 8.77 1.61
N TYR A 34 -1.77 7.58 1.21
CA TYR A 34 -3.12 7.05 1.38
C TYR A 34 -3.07 5.52 1.31
N GLU A 35 -3.78 4.83 2.21
CA GLU A 35 -3.96 3.39 2.15
C GLU A 35 -5.41 3.02 2.50
N ASN A 36 -6.01 2.11 1.74
CA ASN A 36 -7.37 1.61 1.97
C ASN A 36 -7.49 0.15 1.50
N THR A 37 -8.04 -0.71 2.35
CA THR A 37 -8.41 -2.07 1.96
C THR A 37 -9.87 -2.06 1.53
N ALA A 38 -10.11 -2.33 0.25
CA ALA A 38 -11.44 -2.37 -0.33
C ALA A 38 -11.98 -3.81 -0.38
N CYS A 39 -13.31 -3.92 -0.29
CA CYS A 39 -14.04 -5.16 -0.50
C CYS A 39 -14.56 -5.13 -1.94
N PHE A 40 -13.85 -5.79 -2.86
CA PHE A 40 -14.28 -5.90 -4.26
C PHE A 40 -15.18 -7.14 -4.38
N VAL A 41 -16.43 -7.00 -3.95
CA VAL A 41 -17.51 -7.98 -4.22
C VAL A 41 -17.92 -7.99 -5.68
#